data_AF-A0A2W6P886-F1
#
_entry.id   AF-A0A2W6P886-F1
#
_cell.length_a   1.000
_cell.length_b   1.000
_cell.length_c   1.000
_cell.angle_alpha   90.00
_cell.angle_beta   90.00
_cell.angle_gamma   90.00
#
_symmetry.space_group_name_H-M   'P 1'
#
loop_
_entity.id
_entity.type
_entity.pdbx_description
1 polymer ?
#
loop_
_entity_poly.entity_id
_entity_poly.type
_entity_poly.pdbx_seq_one_letter_code
_entity_poly.pdbx_strand_id
1 'polypeptide(L)'
;MNSLQILSFVGFTLLVAIITWWKVRKTDTGSQQGYFLAGRSLKAPVIAASLMLTNLSTEQLVGLSGQAYKSGMSVMGWEVTSAVTLIFLALIFLPRYLKRGIATIPDFLEERYDKTTRIIIDFCFLIATGVCFLPIVLYSGALALNSLFHVGESLQISHGAAIWLLVILLGLAGILYAVIGGLRAMAVADSINGIG
;
A
#
# COMPACT_ATOMS: atom_id res chain seq x y z
N MET A 1 -27.61 0.33 -4.98
CA MET A 1 -26.40 0.44 -5.84
C MET A 1 -26.76 1.13 -7.15
N ASN A 2 -26.11 2.25 -7.48
CA ASN A 2 -26.28 2.88 -8.80
C ASN A 2 -25.41 2.13 -9.84
N SER A 3 -26.02 1.68 -10.94
CA SER A 3 -25.33 0.92 -11.99
C SER A 3 -24.17 1.69 -12.62
N LEU A 4 -24.29 3.02 -12.71
CA LEU A 4 -23.24 3.90 -13.22
C LEU A 4 -21.99 3.90 -12.32
N GLN A 5 -22.17 3.87 -11.00
CA GLN A 5 -21.05 3.82 -10.04
C GLN A 5 -20.28 2.52 -10.18
N ILE A 6 -20.98 1.38 -10.24
CA ILE A 6 -20.34 0.07 -10.43
C ILE A 6 -19.59 0.02 -11.77
N LEU A 7 -20.23 0.47 -12.85
CA LEU A 7 -19.62 0.47 -14.18
C LEU A 7 -18.36 1.34 -14.23
N SER A 8 -18.40 2.52 -13.63
CA SER A 8 -17.24 3.42 -13.55
C SER A 8 -16.10 2.83 -12.73
N PHE A 9 -16.40 2.22 -11.58
CA PHE A 9 -15.41 1.59 -10.71
C PHE A 9 -14.75 0.38 -11.37
N VAL A 10 -15.54 -0.53 -11.92
CA VAL A 10 -15.04 -1.72 -12.63
C VAL A 10 -14.28 -1.30 -13.88
N GLY A 11 -14.79 -0.32 -14.63
CA GLY A 11 -14.15 0.22 -15.83
C GLY A 11 -12.77 0.83 -15.54
N PHE A 12 -12.67 1.68 -14.51
CA PHE A 12 -11.41 2.26 -14.10
C PHE A 12 -10.43 1.20 -13.57
N THR A 13 -10.89 0.29 -12.72
CA THR A 13 -10.05 -0.79 -12.16
C THR A 13 -9.50 -1.69 -13.27
N LEU A 14 -10.33 -2.06 -14.26
CA LEU A 14 -9.90 -2.85 -15.41
C LEU A 14 -8.92 -2.08 -16.30
N LEU A 15 -9.15 -0.79 -16.52
CA LEU A 15 -8.24 0.07 -17.28
C LEU A 15 -6.85 0.07 -16.63
N VAL A 16 -6.77 0.31 -15.31
CA VAL A 16 -5.50 0.30 -14.58
C VAL A 16 -4.84 -1.07 -14.67
N ALA A 17 -5.60 -2.16 -14.51
CA ALA A 17 -5.09 -3.52 -14.64
C ALA A 17 -4.50 -3.79 -16.04
N ILE A 18 -5.20 -3.39 -17.11
CA ILE A 18 -4.77 -3.57 -18.49
C ILE A 18 -3.52 -2.76 -18.80
N ILE A 19 -3.47 -1.48 -18.39
CA ILE A 19 -2.29 -0.62 -18.62
C ILE A 19 -1.08 -1.17 -17.86
N THR A 20 -1.29 -1.61 -16.61
CA THR A 20 -0.22 -2.20 -15.79
C THR A 20 0.30 -3.48 -16.42
N TRP A 21 -0.60 -4.38 -16.82
CA TRP A 21 -0.22 -5.61 -17.52
C TRP A 21 0.53 -5.32 -18.83
N TRP A 22 0.06 -4.36 -19.62
CA TRP A 22 0.71 -3.99 -20.88
C TRP A 22 2.12 -3.40 -20.68
N LYS A 23 2.35 -2.65 -19.61
CA LYS A 23 3.67 -2.12 -19.25
C LYS A 23 4.63 -3.16 -18.67
N VAL A 24 4.11 -4.19 -18.00
CA VAL A 24 4.92 -5.17 -17.24
C VAL A 24 5.05 -6.53 -17.94
N ARG A 25 4.24 -6.83 -18.97
CA ARG A 25 4.30 -8.10 -19.73
C ARG A 25 5.63 -8.40 -20.43
N LYS A 26 6.53 -7.42 -20.60
CA LYS A 26 7.85 -7.59 -21.23
C LYS A 26 9.01 -7.63 -20.22
N THR A 27 8.70 -7.63 -18.92
CA THR A 27 9.73 -7.55 -17.88
C THR A 27 9.92 -8.88 -17.20
N ASP A 28 11.18 -9.19 -16.92
CA ASP A 28 11.57 -10.46 -16.31
C ASP A 28 11.10 -10.49 -14.85
N THR A 29 10.05 -11.28 -14.59
CA THR A 29 9.54 -11.58 -13.26
C THR A 29 10.01 -12.95 -12.76
N GLY A 30 10.79 -13.70 -13.56
CA GLY A 30 11.26 -15.05 -13.22
C GLY A 30 12.44 -15.08 -12.26
N SER A 31 13.21 -13.99 -12.17
CA SER A 31 14.32 -13.84 -11.22
C SER A 31 13.87 -13.17 -9.91
N GLN A 32 14.44 -13.58 -8.77
CA GLN A 32 14.16 -12.93 -7.46
C GLN A 32 14.42 -11.42 -7.50
N GLN A 33 15.44 -10.97 -8.23
CA GLN A 33 15.70 -9.54 -8.42
C GLN A 33 14.66 -8.85 -9.32
N GLY A 34 14.16 -9.54 -10.35
CA GLY A 34 13.06 -9.04 -11.18
C GLY A 34 11.76 -8.88 -10.41
N TYR A 35 11.41 -9.87 -9.58
CA TYR A 35 10.19 -9.91 -8.79
C TYR A 35 10.21 -8.95 -7.59
N PHE A 36 11.27 -8.96 -6.78
CA PHE A 36 11.36 -8.17 -5.53
C PHE A 36 12.02 -6.80 -5.68
N LEU A 37 12.86 -6.58 -6.71
CA LEU A 37 13.59 -5.30 -6.87
C LEU A 37 13.21 -4.55 -8.16
N ALA A 38 12.23 -5.04 -8.93
CA ALA A 38 11.87 -4.50 -10.24
C ALA A 38 13.09 -4.32 -11.18
N GLY A 39 14.14 -5.14 -10.99
CA GLY A 39 15.41 -5.03 -11.69
C GLY A 39 16.12 -3.67 -11.53
N ARG A 40 15.82 -2.90 -10.47
CA ARG A 40 16.32 -1.52 -10.24
C ARG A 40 16.09 -0.56 -11.41
N SER A 41 15.12 -0.86 -12.27
CA SER A 41 14.88 -0.14 -13.53
C SER A 41 13.76 0.91 -13.44
N LEU A 42 13.21 1.13 -12.25
CA LEU A 42 12.15 2.12 -12.03
C LEU A 42 12.71 3.54 -12.11
N LYS A 43 12.01 4.42 -12.81
CA LYS A 43 12.36 5.84 -12.93
C LYS A 43 11.90 6.61 -11.67
N ALA A 44 12.64 7.64 -11.29
CA ALA A 44 12.36 8.49 -10.13
C ALA A 44 10.88 8.92 -9.94
N PRO A 45 10.13 9.38 -10.97
CA PRO A 45 8.72 9.78 -10.78
C PRO A 45 7.80 8.60 -10.41
N VAL A 46 8.06 7.40 -10.91
CA VAL A 46 7.28 6.19 -10.60
C VAL A 46 7.54 5.77 -9.15
N ILE A 47 8.79 5.89 -8.70
CA ILE A 47 9.16 5.61 -7.30
C ILE A 47 8.49 6.63 -6.38
N ALA A 48 8.56 7.92 -6.69
CA ALA A 48 7.94 8.97 -5.88
C ALA A 48 6.42 8.78 -5.77
N ALA A 49 5.74 8.50 -6.89
CA ALA A 49 4.29 8.27 -6.88
C ALA A 49 3.92 7.02 -6.06
N SER A 50 4.61 5.89 -6.26
CA SER A 50 4.35 4.68 -5.48
C SER A 50 4.64 4.88 -3.98
N LEU A 51 5.70 5.59 -3.62
CA LEU A 51 5.99 5.95 -2.23
C LEU A 51 4.88 6.82 -1.62
N MET A 52 4.35 7.80 -2.38
CA MET A 52 3.23 8.61 -1.91
C MET A 52 1.95 7.80 -1.74
N LEU A 53 1.56 6.92 -2.68
CA LEU A 53 0.38 6.07 -2.49
C LEU A 53 0.54 5.05 -1.38
N THR A 54 1.75 4.51 -1.21
CA THR A 54 2.02 3.58 -0.10
C THR A 54 1.80 4.27 1.25
N ASN A 55 2.06 5.58 1.32
CA ASN A 55 1.78 6.39 2.50
C ASN A 55 0.30 6.78 2.60
N LEU A 56 -0.32 7.20 1.49
CA LEU A 56 -1.75 7.55 1.39
C LEU A 56 -2.62 6.30 1.22
N SER A 57 -2.78 5.54 2.29
CA SER A 57 -3.60 4.32 2.30
C SER A 57 -5.07 4.59 2.65
N THR A 58 -5.93 3.57 2.54
CA THR A 58 -7.34 3.66 2.97
C THR A 58 -7.49 3.96 4.46
N GLU A 59 -6.50 3.57 5.27
CA GLU A 59 -6.45 3.88 6.69
C GLU A 59 -6.28 5.39 6.91
N GLN A 60 -5.42 6.05 6.13
CA GLN A 60 -5.30 7.51 6.18
C GLN A 60 -6.57 8.20 5.68
N LEU A 61 -7.11 7.77 4.53
CA LEU A 61 -8.30 8.42 3.94
C LEU A 61 -9.55 8.28 4.81
N VAL A 62 -9.81 7.10 5.38
CA VAL A 62 -11.03 6.83 6.16
C VAL A 62 -10.80 7.08 7.65
N GLY A 63 -9.67 6.60 8.17
CA GLY A 63 -9.32 6.67 9.59
C GLY A 63 -8.97 8.09 10.04
N LEU A 64 -8.03 8.76 9.38
CA LEU A 64 -7.67 10.14 9.76
C LEU A 64 -8.81 11.11 9.50
N SER A 65 -9.59 10.95 8.41
CA SER A 65 -10.80 11.76 8.20
C SER A 65 -11.83 11.56 9.31
N GLY A 66 -12.02 10.32 9.77
CA GLY A 66 -12.89 10.01 10.91
C GLY A 66 -12.39 10.62 12.23
N GLN A 67 -11.07 10.62 12.45
CA GLN A 67 -10.47 11.29 13.60
C GLN A 67 -10.58 12.81 13.50
N ALA A 68 -10.36 13.39 12.33
CA ALA A 68 -10.48 14.83 12.10
C ALA A 68 -11.93 15.31 12.29
N TYR A 69 -12.92 14.49 11.91
CA TYR A 69 -14.33 14.77 12.19
C TYR A 69 -14.64 14.85 13.69
N LYS A 70 -13.99 14.00 14.52
CA LYS A 70 -14.21 13.96 15.97
C LYS A 70 -13.37 14.96 16.76
N SER A 71 -12.10 15.10 16.39
CA SER A 71 -11.06 15.81 17.16
C SER A 71 -10.54 17.06 16.45
N GLY A 72 -11.13 17.43 15.32
CA GLY A 72 -10.76 18.61 14.52
C GLY A 72 -9.37 18.49 13.88
N MET A 73 -8.75 19.65 13.60
CA MET A 73 -7.45 19.74 12.91
C MET A 73 -6.26 19.25 13.75
N SER A 74 -6.46 18.84 15.01
CA SER A 74 -5.39 18.34 15.88
C SER A 74 -4.65 17.13 15.28
N VAL A 75 -5.37 16.31 14.51
CA VAL A 75 -4.84 15.12 13.82
C VAL A 75 -3.76 15.48 12.80
N MET A 76 -3.81 16.69 12.20
CA MET A 76 -2.80 17.15 11.24
C MET A 76 -1.40 17.28 11.85
N GLY A 77 -1.30 17.43 13.18
CA GLY A 77 -0.01 17.50 13.87
C GLY A 77 0.87 16.27 13.61
N TRP A 78 0.26 15.10 13.45
CA TRP A 78 0.98 13.86 13.12
C TRP A 78 1.65 13.93 11.74
N GLU A 79 0.90 14.35 10.72
CA GLU A 79 1.38 14.41 9.34
C GLU A 79 2.42 15.52 9.14
N VAL A 80 2.17 16.71 9.69
CA VAL A 80 3.08 17.86 9.55
C VAL A 80 4.44 17.57 10.21
N THR A 81 4.44 16.95 11.38
CA THR A 81 5.69 16.61 12.10
C THR A 81 6.45 15.48 11.39
N SER A 82 5.73 14.53 10.79
CA SER A 82 6.31 13.44 10.01
C SER A 82 7.02 13.96 8.74
N ALA A 83 6.44 14.96 8.06
CA ALA A 83 7.05 15.57 6.87
C ALA A 83 8.44 16.17 7.16
N VAL A 84 8.59 16.89 8.28
CA VAL A 84 9.89 17.45 8.70
C VAL A 84 10.90 16.32 8.94
N THR A 85 10.47 15.26 9.63
CA THR A 85 11.32 14.10 9.93
C THR A 85 11.78 13.38 8.66
N LEU A 86 10.90 13.25 7.65
CA LEU A 86 11.23 12.66 6.35
C LEU A 86 12.28 13.46 5.59
N ILE A 87 12.28 14.79 5.68
CA ILE A 87 13.32 15.63 5.07
C ILE A 87 14.69 15.31 5.69
N PHE A 88 14.78 15.22 7.02
CA PHE A 88 16.02 14.83 7.70
C PHE A 88 16.44 13.40 7.31
N LEU A 89 15.51 12.46 7.24
CA LEU A 89 15.77 11.09 6.78
C LEU A 89 16.37 11.09 5.37
N ALA A 90 15.76 11.83 4.43
CA ALA A 90 16.18 11.90 3.04
C ALA A 90 17.55 12.55 2.85
N LEU A 91 17.89 13.59 3.62
CA LEU A 91 19.16 14.30 3.49
C LEU A 91 20.31 13.61 4.23
N ILE A 92 20.04 12.99 5.38
CA ILE A 92 21.08 12.52 6.31
C ILE A 92 21.26 11.00 6.23
N PHE A 93 20.17 10.24 6.22
CA PHE A 93 20.22 8.78 6.36
C PHE A 93 20.19 8.06 5.02
N LEU A 94 19.35 8.51 4.09
CA LEU A 94 19.21 7.89 2.77
C LEU A 94 20.54 7.79 1.99
N PRO A 95 21.41 8.83 1.94
CA PRO A 95 22.69 8.71 1.24
C PRO A 95 23.63 7.69 1.89
N ARG A 96 23.52 7.47 3.21
CA ARG A 96 24.34 6.49 3.93
C ARG A 96 23.87 5.06 3.68
N TYR A 97 22.56 4.83 3.66
CA TYR A 97 21.98 3.52 3.36
C TYR A 97 22.31 3.08 1.93
N LEU A 98 22.11 3.97 0.95
CA LEU A 98 22.39 3.67 -0.45
C LEU A 98 23.88 3.39 -0.72
N LYS A 99 24.80 4.13 -0.09
CA LYS A 99 26.25 3.90 -0.23
C LYS A 99 26.72 2.54 0.28
N ARG A 100 26.04 1.99 1.29
CA ARG A 100 26.35 0.68 1.87
C ARG A 100 25.63 -0.48 1.18
N GLY A 101 24.78 -0.19 0.19
CA GLY A 101 24.00 -1.22 -0.50
C GLY A 101 22.91 -1.87 0.36
N ILE A 102 22.57 -1.26 1.49
CA ILE A 102 21.50 -1.73 2.39
C ILE A 102 20.16 -1.61 1.66
N ALA A 103 19.42 -2.72 1.60
CA ALA A 103 18.10 -2.76 0.97
C ALA A 103 16.96 -2.56 1.98
N THR A 104 17.12 -3.04 3.22
CA THR A 104 16.08 -3.00 4.25
C THR A 104 16.60 -2.49 5.60
N ILE A 105 15.72 -1.99 6.47
CA ILE A 105 16.09 -1.55 7.83
C ILE A 105 16.70 -2.70 8.66
N PRO A 106 16.15 -3.94 8.63
CA PRO A 106 16.77 -5.08 9.30
C PRO A 106 18.19 -5.38 8.81
N ASP A 107 18.47 -5.25 7.50
CA ASP A 107 19.83 -5.42 6.97
C ASP A 107 20.81 -4.39 7.56
N PHE A 108 20.36 -3.13 7.74
CA PHE A 108 21.16 -2.10 8.42
C PHE A 108 21.49 -2.48 9.87
N LEU A 109 20.51 -3.06 10.58
CA LEU A 109 20.70 -3.47 11.97
C LEU A 109 21.60 -4.69 12.10
N GLU A 110 21.58 -5.61 11.13
CA GLU A 110 22.54 -6.72 11.06
C GLU A 110 23.97 -6.20 10.91
N GLU A 111 24.20 -5.28 9.97
CA GLU A 111 25.53 -4.70 9.73
C GLU A 111 26.05 -3.93 10.95
N ARG A 112 25.14 -3.28 11.69
CA ARG A 112 25.50 -2.44 12.84
C ARG A 112 25.69 -3.23 14.14
N TYR A 113 24.93 -4.30 14.33
CA TYR A 113 24.88 -5.09 15.55
C TYR A 113 25.25 -6.54 15.24
N ASP A 114 24.27 -7.38 14.90
CA ASP A 114 24.45 -8.82 14.69
C ASP A 114 23.19 -9.48 14.07
N LYS A 115 23.31 -10.76 13.70
CA LYS A 115 22.24 -11.57 13.10
C LYS A 115 21.05 -11.82 14.03
N THR A 116 21.27 -11.99 15.33
CA THR A 116 20.19 -12.21 16.30
C THR A 116 19.32 -10.96 16.38
N THR A 117 19.93 -9.77 16.42
CA THR A 117 19.19 -8.49 16.37
C THR A 117 18.33 -8.38 15.11
N ARG A 118 18.88 -8.75 13.93
CA ARG A 118 18.09 -8.78 12.69
C ARG A 118 16.86 -9.67 12.80
N ILE A 119 17.01 -10.90 13.27
CA ILE A 119 15.90 -11.87 13.34
C ILE A 119 14.78 -11.36 14.25
N ILE A 120 15.15 -10.78 15.40
CA ILE A 120 14.17 -10.20 16.34
C ILE A 120 13.39 -9.07 15.64
N ILE A 121 14.10 -8.17 14.96
CA ILE A 121 13.47 -7.04 14.29
C ILE A 121 12.63 -7.49 13.09
N ASP A 122 13.11 -8.41 12.26
CA ASP A 122 12.36 -9.03 11.16
C ASP A 122 11.04 -9.61 11.68
N PHE A 123 11.08 -10.34 12.80
CA PHE A 123 9.90 -10.91 13.43
C PHE A 123 8.92 -9.83 13.91
N CYS A 124 9.43 -8.78 14.57
CA CYS A 124 8.61 -7.62 14.97
C CYS A 124 7.96 -6.92 13.77
N PHE A 125 8.69 -6.72 12.67
CA PHE A 125 8.16 -6.10 11.45
C PHE A 125 7.07 -6.95 10.80
N LEU A 126 7.26 -8.28 10.74
CA LEU A 126 6.26 -9.20 10.20
C LEU A 126 4.98 -9.19 11.05
N ILE A 127 5.09 -9.20 12.38
CA ILE A 127 3.92 -9.09 13.26
C ILE A 127 3.24 -7.74 13.11
N ALA A 128 4.00 -6.64 13.17
CA ALA A 128 3.44 -5.30 13.05
C ALA A 128 2.71 -5.12 11.72
N THR A 129 3.29 -5.60 10.63
CA THR A 129 2.66 -5.51 9.30
C THR A 129 1.46 -6.45 9.18
N GLY A 130 1.60 -7.71 9.58
CA GLY A 130 0.59 -8.76 9.39
C GLY A 130 -0.62 -8.65 10.33
N VAL A 131 -0.39 -8.28 11.58
CA VAL A 131 -1.40 -8.29 12.64
C VAL A 131 -1.94 -6.89 12.91
N CYS A 132 -1.09 -5.86 12.83
CA CYS A 132 -1.54 -4.49 13.11
C CYS A 132 -1.95 -3.77 11.82
N PHE A 133 -1.06 -3.71 10.83
CA PHE A 133 -1.26 -2.83 9.67
C PHE A 133 -2.26 -3.38 8.66
N LEU A 134 -2.06 -4.62 8.17
CA LEU A 134 -2.92 -5.22 7.14
C LEU A 134 -4.40 -5.28 7.54
N PRO A 135 -4.78 -5.68 8.77
CA PRO A 135 -6.19 -5.71 9.15
C PRO A 135 -6.83 -4.33 9.16
N ILE A 136 -6.12 -3.29 9.60
CA ILE A 136 -6.64 -1.90 9.61
C ILE A 136 -6.87 -1.42 8.17
N VAL A 137 -5.92 -1.67 7.26
CA VAL A 137 -6.05 -1.30 5.84
C VAL A 137 -7.23 -2.03 5.19
N LEU A 138 -7.35 -3.35 5.37
CA LEU A 138 -8.46 -4.14 4.81
C LEU A 138 -9.81 -3.70 5.38
N TYR A 139 -9.90 -3.47 6.69
CA TYR A 139 -11.13 -3.04 7.35
C TYR A 139 -11.56 -1.63 6.89
N SER A 140 -10.63 -0.67 6.89
CA SER A 140 -10.91 0.69 6.43
C SER A 140 -11.32 0.72 4.95
N GLY A 141 -10.65 -0.08 4.10
CA GLY A 141 -11.02 -0.23 2.69
C GLY A 141 -12.41 -0.84 2.50
N ALA A 142 -12.75 -1.88 3.27
CA ALA A 142 -14.07 -2.49 3.24
C ALA A 142 -15.16 -1.50 3.73
N LEU A 143 -14.87 -0.70 4.74
CA LEU A 143 -15.79 0.34 5.23
C LEU A 143 -16.04 1.43 4.17
N ALA A 144 -14.99 1.88 3.49
CA ALA A 144 -15.12 2.84 2.39
C ALA A 144 -15.99 2.27 1.26
N LEU A 145 -15.70 1.05 0.80
CA LEU A 145 -16.46 0.41 -0.28
C LEU A 145 -17.92 0.16 0.10
N ASN A 146 -18.18 -0.28 1.33
CA ASN A 146 -19.54 -0.47 1.79
C ASN A 146 -20.31 0.86 1.84
N SER A 147 -19.65 1.96 2.23
CA SER A 147 -20.25 3.29 2.26
C SER A 147 -20.50 3.86 0.86
N LEU A 148 -19.63 3.56 -0.10
CA LEU A 148 -19.78 4.01 -1.49
C LEU A 148 -20.88 3.23 -2.23
N PHE A 149 -20.85 1.90 -2.13
CA PHE A 149 -21.72 1.03 -2.91
C PHE A 149 -22.99 0.59 -2.17
N HIS A 150 -23.10 0.84 -0.87
CA HIS A 150 -24.23 0.40 -0.04
C HIS A 150 -24.44 -1.12 -0.16
N VAL A 151 -23.35 -1.88 -0.06
CA VAL A 151 -23.31 -3.33 -0.34
C VAL A 151 -24.20 -4.11 0.62
N GLY A 152 -24.26 -3.70 1.89
CA GLY A 152 -25.17 -4.31 2.87
C GLY A 152 -26.65 -4.17 2.49
N GLU A 153 -27.06 -2.99 2.02
CA GLU A 153 -28.44 -2.71 1.61
C GLU A 153 -28.81 -3.39 0.30
N SER A 154 -27.88 -3.44 -0.66
CA SER A 154 -28.13 -4.04 -1.97
C SER A 154 -28.23 -5.56 -1.93
N LEU A 155 -27.46 -6.21 -1.06
CA LEU A 155 -27.47 -7.67 -0.88
C LEU A 155 -28.40 -8.13 0.25
N GLN A 156 -29.09 -7.22 0.93
CA GLN A 156 -29.95 -7.50 2.09
C GLN A 156 -29.24 -8.29 3.20
N ILE A 157 -27.96 -8.01 3.43
CA ILE A 157 -27.15 -8.65 4.45
C ILE A 157 -26.85 -7.68 5.60
N SER A 158 -26.60 -8.22 6.80
CA SER A 158 -26.16 -7.41 7.93
C SER A 158 -24.87 -6.65 7.61
N HIS A 159 -24.72 -5.44 8.17
CA HIS A 159 -23.54 -4.60 7.99
C HIS A 159 -22.24 -5.37 8.28
N GLY A 160 -22.21 -6.18 9.35
CA GLY A 160 -21.04 -6.99 9.66
C GLY A 160 -20.70 -8.02 8.58
N ALA A 161 -21.73 -8.68 8.00
CA ALA A 161 -21.53 -9.64 6.92
C ALA A 161 -21.04 -8.97 5.64
N ALA A 162 -21.53 -7.76 5.32
CA ALA A 162 -21.04 -6.97 4.19
C ALA A 162 -19.56 -6.61 4.32
N ILE A 163 -19.13 -6.17 5.51
CA ILE A 163 -17.72 -5.87 5.78
C ILE A 163 -16.85 -7.11 5.64
N TRP A 164 -17.25 -8.25 6.23
CA TRP A 164 -16.50 -9.51 6.10
C TRP A 164 -16.35 -9.95 4.64
N LEU A 165 -17.44 -9.89 3.87
CA LEU A 165 -17.43 -10.21 2.44
C LEU A 165 -16.43 -9.32 1.69
N LEU A 166 -16.48 -8.00 1.93
CA LEU A 166 -15.60 -7.04 1.28
C LEU A 166 -14.12 -7.21 1.68
N VAL A 167 -13.84 -7.48 2.96
CA VAL A 167 -12.49 -7.78 3.44
C VAL A 167 -11.91 -9.00 2.73
N ILE A 168 -12.70 -10.07 2.60
CA ILE A 168 -12.28 -11.30 1.91
C ILE A 168 -12.03 -11.03 0.42
N LEU A 169 -12.92 -10.29 -0.25
CA LEU A 169 -12.75 -9.95 -1.66
C LEU A 169 -11.51 -9.08 -1.89
N LEU A 170 -11.29 -8.05 -1.06
CA LEU A 170 -10.10 -7.19 -1.11
C LEU A 170 -8.82 -8.00 -0.85
N GLY A 171 -8.83 -8.88 0.14
CA GLY A 171 -7.70 -9.75 0.46
C GLY A 171 -7.35 -10.68 -0.69
N LEU A 172 -8.35 -11.36 -1.27
CA LEU A 172 -8.14 -12.25 -2.42
C LEU A 172 -7.64 -11.48 -3.65
N ALA A 173 -8.24 -10.33 -3.96
CA ALA A 173 -7.79 -9.48 -5.05
C ALA A 173 -6.35 -8.99 -4.84
N GLY A 174 -6.01 -8.59 -3.61
CA GLY A 174 -4.66 -8.18 -3.23
C GLY A 174 -3.64 -9.31 -3.37
N ILE A 175 -3.98 -10.53 -2.94
CA ILE A 175 -3.11 -11.71 -3.08
C ILE A 175 -2.89 -12.05 -4.55
N LEU A 176 -3.96 -12.12 -5.35
CA LEU A 176 -3.85 -12.38 -6.79
C LEU A 176 -2.96 -11.34 -7.47
N TYR A 177 -3.17 -10.07 -7.14
CA TYR A 177 -2.40 -8.98 -7.69
C TYR A 177 -0.91 -9.04 -7.28
N ALA A 178 -0.62 -9.34 -6.01
CA ALA A 178 0.74 -9.47 -5.51
C ALA A 178 1.48 -10.66 -6.17
N VAL A 179 0.84 -11.83 -6.24
CA VAL A 179 1.43 -13.06 -6.79
C VAL A 179 1.68 -12.95 -8.30
N ILE A 180 0.77 -12.33 -9.04
CA ILE A 180 0.87 -12.24 -10.51
C ILE A 180 1.76 -11.07 -10.93
N GLY A 181 1.74 -9.96 -10.20
CA GLY A 181 2.34 -8.70 -10.64
C GLY A 181 3.80 -8.46 -10.21
N GLY A 182 4.19 -8.94 -9.03
CA GLY A 182 5.48 -8.55 -8.39
C GLY A 182 5.59 -7.04 -8.12
N LEU A 183 6.73 -6.60 -7.55
CA LEU A 183 6.90 -5.21 -7.09
C LEU A 183 6.77 -4.18 -8.23
N ARG A 184 7.20 -4.54 -9.45
CA ARG A 184 7.13 -3.64 -10.61
C ARG A 184 5.70 -3.34 -11.02
N ALA A 185 4.81 -4.34 -11.04
CA ALA A 185 3.41 -4.10 -11.37
C ALA A 185 2.76 -3.20 -10.33
N MET A 186 3.01 -3.48 -9.04
CA MET A 186 2.48 -2.68 -7.93
C MET A 186 2.87 -1.21 -8.10
N ALA A 187 4.16 -0.91 -8.25
CA ALA A 187 4.63 0.47 -8.38
C ALA A 187 4.07 1.20 -9.63
N VAL A 188 3.85 0.47 -10.74
CA VAL A 188 3.25 1.02 -11.95
C VAL A 188 1.76 1.30 -11.75
N ALA A 189 1.02 0.38 -11.13
CA ALA A 189 -0.40 0.61 -10.84
C ALA A 189 -0.57 1.74 -9.84
N ASP A 190 0.24 1.79 -8.78
CA ASP A 190 0.24 2.88 -7.82
C ASP A 190 0.42 4.21 -8.54
N SER A 191 1.41 4.31 -9.43
CA SER A 191 1.64 5.55 -10.19
C SER A 191 0.47 5.98 -11.06
N ILE A 192 -0.34 5.03 -11.54
CA ILE A 192 -1.54 5.34 -12.34
C ILE A 192 -2.69 5.76 -11.40
N ASN A 193 -2.89 5.03 -10.31
CA ASN A 193 -3.87 5.31 -9.26
C ASN A 193 -3.60 6.62 -8.51
N GLY A 194 -2.37 7.15 -8.53
CA GLY A 194 -2.05 8.44 -7.92
C GLY A 194 -2.35 9.65 -8.79
N ILE A 195 -2.53 9.43 -10.10
CA ILE A 195 -2.83 10.50 -11.05
C ILE A 195 -4.34 10.65 -11.24
N GLY A 196 -5.08 9.53 -11.24
CA GLY A 196 -6.53 9.49 -11.37
C GLY A 196 -7.23 9.44 -10.03
#